data_AF-A0A842U889-F1
#
_entry.id   AF-A0A842U889-F1
#
_cell.length_a   1.000
_cell.length_b   1.000
_cell.length_c   1.000
_cell.angle_alpha   90.00
_cell.angle_beta   90.00
_cell.angle_gamma   90.00
#
_symmetry.space_group_name_H-M   'P 1'
#
loop_
_entity.id
_entity.type
_entity.pdbx_description
1 polymer ?
#
loop_
_entity_poly.entity_id
_entity_poly.type
_entity_poly.pdbx_seq_one_letter_code
_entity_poly.pdbx_strand_id
1 'polypeptide(L)'
;MEDLSALSNKEIKLFLADFYNRFEYEISDIFNRVDSYLSDLIKEKNTSLSSRTREDDDIDLEEKIKTILLSIQIGLRTIGLSKEKLKEDISYFNKNPEKIRENYVDYQAYFNDELKKYIDNIIFRILIEYFVDLDTEKIKNLDLFDLLPWDFLNQLDDFKENEDYPMVIKEILKERINNLEKFFNVSEYKVQDKDELKRKEEIPIKPILPSKLKQLVKGPQTSPKEEVDDLNLSDVLNITKNIYAEKNPKKALKKTKYSLSEALTHQLDKVKPSEEVHQKIKSYQHDKRDFLDLFGKTKTLSQKKISKFNINKDNLIQSIEKYSAFFDLETFYYYITILKMLGFDLPINSLGAMNIIKNFVKNGIFCGYKTAEPDPINIFYGISIASELNLFKNIYFQKYVDITEVIDFLDSELSNFLPQKLHLNLHTFLTLKILEKDKKLQKLSIDLLPKFYSLDLSKNEKYSFILDLYDYLVSIRLMDRNANLSQFQYYWRNLSDLIEKKYLCNTEIARILLILELIGSKKSEFNTCQNLLNKLTLTRYFSSEGIHNSFNWKNNQIGLTVELRMLHWTLLASSQYKFIIL
;
A
#
# COMPACT_ATOMS: atom_id res chain seq x y z
N MET A 1 29.91 -20.69 40.15
CA MET A 1 29.78 -19.40 39.45
C MET A 1 31.04 -19.09 38.64
N GLU A 2 31.69 -20.13 38.11
CA GLU A 2 32.73 -20.05 37.09
C GLU A 2 32.17 -20.83 35.88
N ASP A 3 32.43 -20.32 34.68
CA ASP A 3 32.14 -20.92 33.36
C ASP A 3 30.74 -20.77 32.69
N LEU A 4 30.02 -19.67 32.95
CA LEU A 4 28.99 -19.17 32.00
C LEU A 4 29.57 -18.19 30.95
N SER A 5 30.80 -17.69 31.16
CA SER A 5 31.47 -16.73 30.27
C SER A 5 32.03 -17.35 28.99
N ALA A 6 32.15 -18.68 28.95
CA ALA A 6 32.72 -19.46 27.84
C ALA A 6 31.68 -20.16 26.95
N LEU A 7 30.37 -20.04 27.24
CA LEU A 7 29.39 -20.16 26.15
C LEU A 7 29.71 -19.04 25.16
N SER A 8 30.21 -19.49 24.03
CA SER A 8 31.16 -18.75 23.24
C SER A 8 30.44 -17.59 22.57
N ASN A 9 31.09 -16.43 22.45
CA ASN A 9 30.63 -15.36 21.55
C ASN A 9 30.25 -15.90 20.16
N LYS A 10 30.83 -17.04 19.76
CA LYS A 10 30.51 -17.83 18.58
C LYS A 10 29.10 -18.44 18.61
N GLU A 11 28.61 -18.99 19.72
CA GLU A 11 27.24 -19.52 19.84
C GLU A 11 26.19 -18.40 19.76
N ILE A 12 26.42 -17.25 20.38
CA ILE A 12 25.54 -16.07 20.24
C ILE A 12 25.51 -15.60 18.78
N LYS A 13 26.69 -15.52 18.14
CA LYS A 13 26.80 -15.15 16.72
C LYS A 13 26.04 -16.12 15.82
N LEU A 14 26.23 -17.43 16.05
CA LEU A 14 25.51 -18.47 15.30
C LEU A 14 24.01 -18.37 15.52
N PHE A 15 23.56 -18.14 16.75
CA PHE A 15 22.14 -17.92 17.04
C PHE A 15 21.58 -16.70 16.31
N LEU A 16 22.22 -15.54 16.41
CA LEU A 16 21.74 -14.31 15.78
C LEU A 16 21.72 -14.43 14.25
N ALA A 17 22.71 -15.13 13.67
CA ALA A 17 22.75 -15.45 12.26
C ALA A 17 21.63 -16.41 11.84
N ASP A 18 21.40 -17.47 12.62
CA ASP A 18 20.32 -18.44 12.38
C ASP A 18 18.94 -17.78 12.49
N PHE A 19 18.72 -16.99 13.55
CA PHE A 19 17.52 -16.16 13.74
C PHE A 19 17.30 -15.23 12.54
N TYR A 20 18.33 -14.49 12.14
CA TYR A 20 18.23 -13.58 11.00
C TYR A 20 17.95 -14.32 9.69
N ASN A 21 18.62 -15.44 9.42
CA ASN A 21 18.43 -16.22 8.19
C ASN A 21 17.02 -16.82 8.11
N ARG A 22 16.51 -17.33 9.24
CA ARG A 22 15.18 -17.93 9.31
C ARG A 22 14.08 -16.92 9.01
N PHE A 23 14.28 -15.69 9.46
CA PHE A 23 13.35 -14.58 9.27
C PHE A 23 13.90 -13.53 8.29
N GLU A 24 14.78 -13.90 7.33
CA GLU A 24 15.49 -12.93 6.47
C GLU A 24 14.50 -12.06 5.70
N TYR A 25 13.43 -12.68 5.19
CA TYR A 25 12.39 -12.01 4.42
C TYR A 25 11.57 -11.09 5.30
N GLU A 26 11.11 -11.56 6.45
CA GLU A 26 10.27 -10.81 7.39
C GLU A 26 11.05 -9.64 7.98
N ILE A 27 12.28 -9.85 8.43
CA ILE A 27 13.15 -8.79 8.96
C ILE A 27 13.43 -7.75 7.88
N SER A 28 13.71 -8.17 6.64
CA SER A 28 13.89 -7.22 5.54
C SER A 28 12.61 -6.44 5.22
N ASP A 29 11.43 -7.05 5.34
CA ASP A 29 10.16 -6.35 5.15
C ASP A 29 9.91 -5.33 6.26
N ILE A 30 10.18 -5.68 7.52
CA ILE A 30 10.11 -4.75 8.66
C ILE A 30 11.01 -3.53 8.39
N PHE A 31 12.25 -3.74 7.96
CA PHE A 31 13.15 -2.62 7.65
C PHE A 31 12.59 -1.72 6.56
N ASN A 32 12.06 -2.30 5.47
CA ASN A 32 11.46 -1.52 4.38
C ASN A 32 10.22 -0.74 4.84
N ARG A 33 9.37 -1.32 5.70
CA ARG A 33 8.20 -0.67 6.28
C ARG A 33 8.61 0.49 7.19
N VAL A 34 9.59 0.28 8.06
CA VAL A 34 10.14 1.31 8.94
C VAL A 34 10.78 2.44 8.11
N ASP A 35 11.55 2.12 7.07
CA ASP A 35 12.13 3.12 6.17
C ASP A 35 11.06 3.96 5.47
N SER A 36 10.01 3.32 4.97
CA SER A 36 8.89 4.01 4.33
C SER A 36 8.19 4.92 5.32
N TYR A 37 7.91 4.42 6.53
CA TYR A 37 7.30 5.18 7.61
C TYR A 37 8.12 6.41 7.99
N LEU A 38 9.44 6.26 8.17
CA LEU A 38 10.33 7.37 8.49
C LEU A 38 10.45 8.36 7.32
N SER A 39 10.49 7.87 6.08
CA SER A 39 10.50 8.71 4.89
C SER A 39 9.24 9.57 4.78
N ASP A 40 8.08 9.03 5.14
CA ASP A 40 6.82 9.77 5.12
C ASP A 40 6.79 10.82 6.24
N LEU A 41 7.29 10.51 7.43
CA LEU A 41 7.45 11.51 8.50
C LEU A 41 8.39 12.66 8.10
N ILE A 42 9.46 12.38 7.36
CA ILE A 42 10.39 13.39 6.86
C ILE A 42 9.72 14.29 5.82
N LYS A 43 8.96 13.71 4.88
CA LYS A 43 8.19 14.46 3.87
C LYS A 43 7.13 15.35 4.49
N GLU A 44 6.41 14.87 5.50
CA GLU A 44 5.41 15.63 6.27
C GLU A 44 6.01 16.90 6.93
N LYS A 45 7.32 16.89 7.20
CA LYS A 45 8.07 18.06 7.69
C LYS A 45 8.61 18.95 6.57
N ASN A 46 8.08 18.83 5.35
CA ASN A 46 8.49 19.59 4.17
C ASN A 46 9.97 19.46 3.80
N THR A 47 10.62 18.37 4.19
CA THR A 47 12.01 18.09 3.81
C THR A 47 12.03 17.02 2.73
N SER A 48 12.53 17.35 1.54
CA SER A 48 12.70 16.36 0.47
C SER A 48 14.07 15.70 0.58
N LEU A 49 14.08 14.38 0.76
CA LEU A 49 15.32 13.58 0.76
C LEU A 49 16.06 13.66 -0.60
N SER A 50 15.37 13.94 -1.70
CA SER A 50 15.98 14.04 -3.02
C SER A 50 16.66 15.39 -3.28
N SER A 51 16.60 16.35 -2.33
CA SER A 51 17.29 17.63 -2.48
C SER A 51 18.80 17.45 -2.30
N ARG A 52 19.57 18.18 -3.10
CA ARG A 52 21.04 18.09 -3.10
C ARG A 52 21.62 18.89 -1.95
N THR A 53 22.45 18.26 -1.14
CA THR A 53 23.12 18.87 0.01
C THR A 53 24.01 20.06 -0.37
N ARG A 54 24.52 20.06 -1.61
CA ARG A 54 25.42 21.10 -2.14
C ARG A 54 24.69 22.37 -2.62
N GLU A 55 23.38 22.30 -2.78
CA GLU A 55 22.57 23.43 -3.25
C GLU A 55 22.03 24.28 -2.09
N ASP A 56 22.13 23.77 -0.86
CA ASP A 56 21.66 24.44 0.36
C ASP A 56 22.80 25.25 1.00
N ASP A 57 22.45 26.45 1.50
CA ASP A 57 23.35 27.21 2.35
C ASP A 57 23.55 26.55 3.72
N ASP A 58 24.47 27.05 4.54
CA ASP A 58 24.83 26.40 5.80
C ASP A 58 23.66 26.33 6.79
N ILE A 59 22.76 27.34 6.76
CA ILE A 59 21.60 27.43 7.65
C ILE A 59 20.55 26.41 7.21
N ASP A 60 20.22 26.38 5.91
CA ASP A 60 19.26 25.45 5.33
C ASP A 60 19.73 23.99 5.48
N LEU A 61 21.04 23.74 5.29
CA LEU A 61 21.65 22.44 5.47
C LEU A 61 21.49 21.94 6.92
N GLU A 62 21.84 22.78 7.90
CA GLU A 62 21.71 22.44 9.32
C GLU A 62 20.24 22.21 9.71
N GLU A 63 19.32 23.05 9.23
CA GLU A 63 17.89 22.92 9.50
C GLU A 63 17.29 21.65 8.91
N LYS A 64 17.64 21.30 7.66
CA LYS A 64 17.18 20.05 7.02
C LYS A 64 17.73 18.81 7.70
N ILE A 65 19.02 18.77 8.03
CA ILE A 65 19.62 17.65 8.79
C ILE A 65 18.89 17.50 10.12
N LYS A 66 18.72 18.60 10.87
CA LYS A 66 18.02 18.60 12.15
C LYS A 66 16.57 18.11 12.00
N THR A 67 15.89 18.48 10.93
CA THR A 67 14.52 18.05 10.64
C THR A 67 14.43 16.56 10.32
N ILE A 68 15.37 16.02 9.55
CA ILE A 68 15.49 14.58 9.28
C ILE A 68 15.71 13.82 10.60
N LEU A 69 16.70 14.24 11.39
CA LEU A 69 17.03 13.62 12.67
C LEU A 69 15.86 13.69 13.67
N LEU A 70 15.15 14.82 13.72
CA LEU A 70 13.96 14.98 14.56
C LEU A 70 12.82 14.06 14.10
N SER A 71 12.62 13.89 12.80
CA SER A 71 11.60 12.99 12.25
C SER A 71 11.88 11.54 12.61
N ILE A 72 13.15 11.12 12.53
CA ILE A 72 13.60 9.80 12.99
C ILE A 72 13.40 9.65 14.50
N GLN A 73 13.75 10.66 15.30
CA GLN A 73 13.47 10.63 16.74
C GLN A 73 11.98 10.46 17.04
N ILE A 74 11.11 11.15 16.31
CA ILE A 74 9.66 11.03 16.47
C ILE A 74 9.23 9.60 16.12
N GLY A 75 9.63 9.07 14.97
CA GLY A 75 9.26 7.73 14.52
C GLY A 75 9.82 6.60 15.40
N LEU A 76 11.01 6.76 15.98
CA LEU A 76 11.56 5.78 16.91
C LEU A 76 10.91 5.87 18.30
N ARG A 77 10.48 7.07 18.73
CA ARG A 77 9.71 7.26 19.97
C ARG A 77 8.32 6.66 19.88
N THR A 78 7.67 6.72 18.71
CA THR A 78 6.36 6.10 18.51
C THR A 78 6.45 4.58 18.63
N ILE A 79 7.58 3.98 18.26
CA ILE A 79 7.88 2.56 18.46
C ILE A 79 8.15 2.21 19.93
N GLY A 80 8.37 3.20 20.81
CA GLY A 80 8.55 3.01 22.26
C GLY A 80 10.00 3.15 22.75
N LEU A 81 10.88 3.78 21.97
CA LEU A 81 12.24 4.09 22.43
C LEU A 81 12.27 5.34 23.31
N SER A 82 13.10 5.31 24.36
CA SER A 82 13.21 6.43 25.31
C SER A 82 13.81 7.67 24.66
N LYS A 83 13.31 8.83 25.07
CA LYS A 83 13.74 10.13 24.54
C LYS A 83 15.21 10.40 24.85
N GLU A 84 15.66 9.99 26.04
CA GLU A 84 17.01 10.19 26.55
C GLU A 84 18.02 9.42 25.69
N LYS A 85 17.77 8.13 25.44
CA LYS A 85 18.63 7.27 24.62
C LYS A 85 18.75 7.77 23.18
N LEU A 86 17.60 8.12 22.57
CA LEU A 86 17.59 8.64 21.21
C LEU A 86 18.30 10.00 21.09
N LYS A 87 18.21 10.86 22.12
CA LYS A 87 18.88 12.17 22.10
C LYS A 87 20.39 12.01 22.10
N GLU A 88 20.93 11.07 22.89
CA GLU A 88 22.36 10.78 22.94
C GLU A 88 22.85 10.20 21.62
N ASP A 89 22.21 9.13 21.14
CA ASP A 89 22.61 8.44 19.92
C ASP A 89 22.52 9.34 18.69
N ILE A 90 21.45 10.13 18.56
CA ILE A 90 21.23 10.96 17.37
C ILE A 90 22.07 12.25 17.40
N SER A 91 22.51 12.70 18.57
CA SER A 91 23.46 13.80 18.67
C SER A 91 24.80 13.50 17.98
N TYR A 92 25.16 12.23 17.79
CA TYR A 92 26.34 11.82 17.04
C TYR A 92 26.26 12.22 15.56
N PHE A 93 25.09 12.05 14.94
CA PHE A 93 24.86 12.32 13.53
C PHE A 93 24.77 13.83 13.21
N ASN A 94 24.59 14.67 14.22
CA ASN A 94 24.46 16.13 14.08
C ASN A 94 25.80 16.89 14.15
N LYS A 95 26.96 16.21 14.17
CA LYS A 95 28.23 16.84 14.59
C LYS A 95 29.00 17.58 13.50
N ASN A 96 28.64 17.47 12.22
CA ASN A 96 29.34 18.21 11.17
C ASN A 96 28.54 18.29 9.84
N PRO A 97 27.69 19.31 9.65
CA PRO A 97 26.94 19.52 8.41
C PRO A 97 27.84 19.57 7.15
N GLU A 98 29.02 20.18 7.24
CA GLU A 98 29.97 20.26 6.11
C GLU A 98 30.43 18.87 5.65
N LYS A 99 30.72 17.96 6.58
CA LYS A 99 31.05 16.57 6.22
C LYS A 99 29.90 15.87 5.50
N ILE A 100 28.65 16.20 5.82
CA ILE A 100 27.49 15.63 5.15
C ILE A 100 27.41 16.17 3.71
N ARG A 101 27.62 17.48 3.51
CA ARG A 101 27.69 18.12 2.19
C ARG A 101 28.83 17.57 1.32
N GLU A 102 29.99 17.30 1.92
CA GLU A 102 31.16 16.77 1.22
C GLU A 102 30.97 15.31 0.78
N ASN A 103 30.44 14.46 1.67
CA ASN A 103 30.39 13.01 1.47
C ASN A 103 29.13 12.52 0.75
N TYR A 104 28.03 13.28 0.80
CA TYR A 104 26.74 12.84 0.26
C TYR A 104 26.22 13.82 -0.79
N VAL A 105 25.75 13.28 -1.92
CA VAL A 105 25.23 14.07 -3.05
C VAL A 105 23.87 14.69 -2.71
N ASP A 106 23.04 13.95 -1.98
CA ASP A 106 21.70 14.33 -1.54
C ASP A 106 21.41 13.74 -0.15
N TYR A 107 20.31 14.20 0.45
CA TYR A 107 19.89 13.73 1.77
C TYR A 107 19.42 12.28 1.78
N GLN A 108 19.04 11.73 0.64
CA GLN A 108 18.66 10.33 0.48
C GLN A 108 19.88 9.42 0.64
N ALA A 109 21.01 9.80 0.06
CA ALA A 109 22.29 9.11 0.24
C ALA A 109 22.72 9.16 1.71
N TYR A 110 22.67 10.34 2.34
CA TYR A 110 22.95 10.48 3.76
C TYR A 110 22.04 9.59 4.64
N PHE A 111 20.73 9.57 4.37
CA PHE A 111 19.78 8.73 5.08
C PHE A 111 20.10 7.24 4.92
N ASN A 112 20.34 6.78 3.69
CA ASN A 112 20.58 5.38 3.39
C ASN A 112 21.93 4.87 3.93
N ASP A 113 22.98 5.69 3.85
CA ASP A 113 24.34 5.23 4.14
C ASP A 113 24.70 5.32 5.63
N GLU A 114 24.13 6.28 6.35
CA GLU A 114 24.42 6.53 7.78
C GLU A 114 23.25 6.12 8.67
N LEU A 115 22.08 6.74 8.45
CA LEU A 115 20.97 6.68 9.40
C LEU A 115 20.26 5.34 9.36
N LYS A 116 20.02 4.79 8.17
CA LYS A 116 19.34 3.52 7.97
C LYS A 116 20.04 2.36 8.68
N LYS A 117 21.38 2.30 8.62
CA LYS A 117 22.16 1.25 9.32
C LYS A 117 21.92 1.27 10.83
N TYR A 118 21.88 2.47 11.40
CA TYR A 118 21.58 2.66 12.82
C TYR A 118 20.13 2.24 13.15
N ILE A 119 19.17 2.63 12.31
CA ILE A 119 17.75 2.26 12.46
C ILE A 119 17.56 0.74 12.37
N ASP A 120 18.09 0.09 11.34
CA ASP A 120 17.98 -1.37 11.13
C ASP A 120 18.50 -2.15 12.36
N ASN A 121 19.63 -1.73 12.94
CA ASN A 121 20.18 -2.36 14.14
C ASN A 121 19.29 -2.15 15.37
N ILE A 122 18.63 -0.99 15.51
CA ILE A 122 17.64 -0.76 16.57
C ILE A 122 16.44 -1.68 16.41
N ILE A 123 15.90 -1.76 15.20
CA ILE A 123 14.73 -2.59 14.92
C ILE A 123 15.06 -4.05 15.18
N PHE A 124 16.20 -4.54 14.70
CA PHE A 124 16.64 -5.91 14.98
C PHE A 124 16.81 -6.18 16.48
N ARG A 125 17.36 -5.23 17.24
CA ARG A 125 17.43 -5.35 18.70
C ARG A 125 16.04 -5.50 19.33
N ILE A 126 15.03 -4.77 18.86
CA ILE A 126 13.65 -4.90 19.36
C ILE A 126 13.12 -6.32 19.15
N LEU A 127 13.44 -6.96 18.02
CA LEU A 127 13.04 -8.35 17.76
C LEU A 127 13.70 -9.31 18.76
N ILE A 128 14.99 -9.12 19.05
CA ILE A 128 15.69 -9.94 20.04
C ILE A 128 15.19 -9.67 21.47
N GLU A 129 14.91 -8.40 21.82
CA GLU A 129 14.29 -8.02 23.10
C GLU A 129 12.96 -8.74 23.32
N TYR A 130 12.14 -8.87 22.26
CA TYR A 130 10.89 -9.63 22.31
C TYR A 130 11.12 -11.13 22.49
N PHE A 131 12.04 -11.71 21.70
CA PHE A 131 12.37 -13.13 21.76
C PHE A 131 12.81 -13.58 23.16
N VAL A 132 13.55 -12.71 23.87
CA VAL A 132 14.06 -13.00 25.23
C VAL A 132 13.17 -12.47 26.35
N ASP A 133 11.92 -12.08 26.09
CA ASP A 133 10.98 -11.60 27.12
C ASP A 133 11.44 -10.34 27.87
N LEU A 134 12.25 -9.48 27.25
CA LEU A 134 12.74 -8.26 27.89
C LEU A 134 11.76 -7.09 27.72
N ASP A 135 11.21 -6.93 26.53
CA ASP A 135 10.25 -5.86 26.22
C ASP A 135 9.26 -6.29 25.14
N THR A 136 7.99 -6.43 25.52
CA THR A 136 6.90 -6.78 24.59
C THR A 136 6.14 -5.57 24.06
N GLU A 137 6.34 -4.39 24.65
CA GLU A 137 5.60 -3.19 24.26
C GLU A 137 6.12 -2.63 22.94
N LYS A 138 7.45 -2.62 22.75
CA LYS A 138 8.04 -2.11 21.50
C LYS A 138 7.61 -2.89 20.27
N ILE A 139 7.49 -4.21 20.37
CA ILE A 139 7.04 -5.02 19.23
C ILE A 139 5.55 -4.83 18.96
N LYS A 140 4.74 -4.67 20.00
CA LYS A 140 3.31 -4.33 19.86
C LYS A 140 3.12 -2.96 19.22
N ASN A 141 4.02 -2.01 19.48
CA ASN A 141 4.00 -0.73 18.80
C ASN A 141 4.37 -0.91 17.32
N LEU A 142 5.38 -1.70 16.97
CA LEU A 142 5.67 -2.02 15.56
C LEU A 142 4.43 -2.61 14.85
N ASP A 143 3.71 -3.52 15.50
CA ASP A 143 2.46 -4.09 14.97
C ASP A 143 1.36 -3.02 14.81
N LEU A 144 1.20 -2.16 15.81
CA LEU A 144 0.22 -1.07 15.82
C LEU A 144 0.43 -0.07 14.68
N PHE A 145 1.68 0.18 14.29
CA PHE A 145 2.05 1.03 13.15
C PHE A 145 2.07 0.29 11.81
N ASP A 146 1.63 -0.97 11.78
CA ASP A 146 1.67 -1.83 10.59
C ASP A 146 3.10 -1.98 10.02
N LEU A 147 4.09 -1.91 10.91
CA LEU A 147 5.51 -2.07 10.59
C LEU A 147 5.96 -3.52 10.71
N LEU A 148 5.14 -4.39 11.32
CA LEU A 148 5.36 -5.82 11.31
C LEU A 148 4.63 -6.50 10.15
N PRO A 149 5.26 -7.51 9.54
CA PRO A 149 4.55 -8.46 8.72
C PRO A 149 3.47 -9.19 9.56
N TRP A 150 2.21 -9.18 9.11
CA TRP A 150 1.13 -10.10 9.51
C TRP A 150 1.55 -11.49 9.97
N ASP A 151 1.08 -11.92 11.14
CA ASP A 151 1.42 -13.24 11.71
C ASP A 151 2.89 -13.40 12.11
N PHE A 152 3.77 -12.42 11.86
CA PHE A 152 5.17 -12.49 12.31
C PHE A 152 5.28 -12.58 13.83
N LEU A 153 4.40 -11.92 14.57
CA LEU A 153 4.32 -12.09 16.03
C LEU A 153 4.02 -13.53 16.41
N ASN A 154 3.07 -14.18 15.75
CA ASN A 154 2.74 -15.58 16.02
C ASN A 154 3.90 -16.50 15.59
N GLN A 155 4.59 -16.20 14.48
CA GLN A 155 5.80 -16.95 14.08
C GLN A 155 6.95 -16.79 15.07
N LEU A 156 7.11 -15.59 15.64
CA LEU A 156 8.09 -15.34 16.70
C LEU A 156 7.70 -16.06 17.99
N ASP A 157 6.42 -16.08 18.34
CA ASP A 157 5.91 -16.80 19.50
C ASP A 157 6.09 -18.31 19.32
N ASP A 158 5.72 -18.85 18.16
CA ASP A 158 5.97 -20.25 17.78
C ASP A 158 7.46 -20.58 17.82
N PHE A 159 8.32 -19.70 17.31
CA PHE A 159 9.77 -19.88 17.37
C PHE A 159 10.31 -19.86 18.80
N LYS A 160 9.73 -19.01 19.65
CA LYS A 160 10.10 -18.87 21.05
C LYS A 160 9.66 -20.06 21.90
N GLU A 161 8.54 -20.70 21.55
CA GLU A 161 7.92 -21.85 22.23
C GLU A 161 8.40 -23.22 21.70
N ASN A 162 8.64 -23.36 20.40
CA ASN A 162 8.92 -24.66 19.75
C ASN A 162 10.41 -24.97 19.56
N GLU A 163 11.30 -23.99 19.73
CA GLU A 163 12.74 -24.23 19.55
C GLU A 163 13.44 -24.52 20.88
N ASP A 164 14.18 -25.64 20.91
CA ASP A 164 15.08 -26.05 21.99
C ASP A 164 16.34 -25.16 22.06
N TYR A 165 16.20 -23.84 21.98
CA TYR A 165 17.35 -22.98 22.30
C TYR A 165 17.61 -23.07 23.80
N PRO A 166 18.86 -23.39 24.20
CA PRO A 166 19.22 -23.48 25.61
C PRO A 166 18.79 -22.21 26.34
N MET A 167 18.11 -22.36 27.48
CA MET A 167 17.73 -21.24 28.36
C MET A 167 18.92 -20.31 28.66
N VAL A 168 20.12 -20.88 28.64
CA VAL A 168 21.40 -20.19 28.77
C VAL A 168 21.63 -19.13 27.67
N ILE A 169 21.24 -19.38 26.41
CA ILE A 169 21.35 -18.38 25.32
C ILE A 169 20.42 -17.20 25.59
N LYS A 170 19.16 -17.46 26.00
CA LYS A 170 18.19 -16.40 26.33
C LYS A 170 18.72 -15.52 27.47
N GLU A 171 19.28 -16.11 28.52
CA GLU A 171 19.88 -15.35 29.65
C GLU A 171 21.10 -14.53 29.23
N ILE A 172 22.01 -15.10 28.42
CA ILE A 172 23.17 -14.35 27.93
C ILE A 172 22.75 -13.19 27.01
N LEU A 173 21.74 -13.38 26.17
CA LEU A 173 21.20 -12.32 25.32
C LEU A 173 20.58 -11.19 26.14
N LYS A 174 19.84 -11.51 27.23
CA LYS A 174 19.31 -10.49 28.15
C LYS A 174 20.43 -9.64 28.75
N GLU A 175 21.52 -10.26 29.21
CA GLU A 175 22.67 -9.54 29.79
C GLU A 175 23.40 -8.66 28.75
N ARG A 176 23.40 -9.07 27.48
CA ARG A 176 24.21 -8.45 26.42
C ARG A 176 23.42 -7.64 25.40
N ILE A 177 22.11 -7.46 25.61
CA ILE A 177 21.19 -6.83 24.66
C ILE A 177 21.64 -5.45 24.18
N ASN A 178 22.27 -4.67 25.07
CA ASN A 178 22.76 -3.32 24.78
C ASN A 178 24.06 -3.27 23.97
N ASN A 179 24.67 -4.43 23.68
CA ASN A 179 25.92 -4.55 22.91
C ASN A 179 25.77 -5.54 21.75
N LEU A 180 24.54 -5.80 21.28
CA LEU A 180 24.26 -6.79 20.23
C LEU A 180 25.05 -6.53 18.95
N GLU A 181 25.29 -5.27 18.60
CA GLU A 181 26.03 -4.84 17.43
C GLU A 181 27.49 -5.32 17.40
N LYS A 182 28.09 -5.64 18.57
CA LYS A 182 29.43 -6.25 18.66
C LYS A 182 29.43 -7.72 18.24
N PHE A 183 28.26 -8.36 18.27
CA PHE A 183 28.09 -9.76 17.94
C PHE A 183 27.51 -9.91 16.52
N PHE A 184 26.52 -9.10 16.16
CA PHE A 184 25.86 -9.19 14.87
C PHE A 184 25.51 -7.79 14.36
N ASN A 185 26.10 -7.40 13.22
CA ASN A 185 25.73 -6.18 12.52
C ASN A 185 24.90 -6.56 11.29
N VAL A 186 23.61 -6.24 11.35
CA VAL A 186 22.65 -6.61 10.30
C VAL A 186 23.00 -5.99 8.95
N SER A 187 23.61 -4.81 9.00
CA SER A 187 24.01 -4.04 7.82
C SER A 187 25.14 -4.71 7.02
N GLU A 188 25.99 -5.48 7.70
CA GLU A 188 27.16 -6.15 7.11
C GLU A 188 26.82 -7.59 6.67
N TYR A 189 25.85 -8.22 7.34
CA TYR A 189 25.44 -9.60 7.08
C TYR A 189 24.86 -9.81 5.66
N LYS A 190 24.29 -8.75 5.05
CA LYS A 190 23.77 -8.78 3.67
C LYS A 190 24.84 -9.04 2.60
N VAL A 191 26.14 -8.88 2.90
CA VAL A 191 27.20 -8.83 1.88
C VAL A 191 28.22 -9.99 1.96
N GLN A 192 28.41 -10.65 3.10
CA GLN A 192 29.55 -11.57 3.29
C GLN A 192 29.22 -13.08 3.45
N ASP A 193 28.05 -13.47 3.95
CA ASP A 193 27.86 -14.87 4.41
C ASP A 193 27.13 -15.83 3.45
N LYS A 194 26.66 -15.36 2.28
CA LYS A 194 26.03 -16.24 1.27
C LYS A 194 27.00 -17.26 0.66
N ASP A 195 28.31 -17.01 0.73
CA ASP A 195 29.36 -17.88 0.19
C ASP A 195 29.97 -18.86 1.22
N GLU A 196 29.80 -18.62 2.53
CA GLU A 196 30.28 -19.52 3.59
C GLU A 196 29.23 -20.58 4.01
N LEU A 197 27.92 -20.24 3.97
CA LEU A 197 26.85 -21.18 4.30
C LEU A 197 26.60 -22.22 3.21
N LYS A 198 26.77 -21.87 1.92
CA LYS A 198 26.74 -22.85 0.82
C LYS A 198 27.84 -23.91 0.90
N ARG A 199 28.91 -23.67 1.67
CA ARG A 199 29.99 -24.65 1.90
C ARG A 199 29.72 -25.58 3.09
N LYS A 200 28.68 -25.33 3.90
CA LYS A 200 28.37 -26.12 5.11
C LYS A 200 27.17 -27.07 4.99
N GLU A 201 26.41 -27.01 3.89
CA GLU A 201 25.36 -28.00 3.58
C GLU A 201 25.92 -29.39 3.16
N GLU A 202 27.25 -29.58 3.11
CA GLU A 202 27.90 -30.89 2.86
C GLU A 202 28.26 -31.68 4.13
N ILE A 203 27.57 -31.47 5.26
CA ILE A 203 27.67 -32.38 6.41
C ILE A 203 26.45 -33.31 6.42
N PRO A 204 26.62 -34.62 6.14
CA PRO A 204 25.48 -35.52 5.97
C PRO A 204 24.87 -35.86 7.33
N ILE A 205 23.69 -35.31 7.62
CA ILE A 205 22.78 -35.89 8.61
C ILE A 205 22.22 -37.18 7.98
N LYS A 206 22.66 -38.34 8.49
CA LYS A 206 22.15 -39.65 8.08
C LYS A 206 20.63 -39.72 8.29
N PRO A 207 19.82 -39.95 7.25
CA PRO A 207 18.42 -40.30 7.43
C PRO A 207 18.32 -41.75 7.90
N ILE A 208 17.74 -41.97 9.07
CA ILE A 208 17.27 -43.30 9.48
C ILE A 208 16.02 -43.59 8.67
N LEU A 209 16.15 -44.50 7.70
CA LEU A 209 15.06 -45.04 6.90
C LEU A 209 14.43 -46.23 7.65
N PRO A 210 13.13 -46.24 7.96
CA PRO A 210 12.40 -47.48 8.19
C PRO A 210 11.95 -48.05 6.85
N SER A 211 12.62 -49.12 6.45
CA SER A 211 12.27 -49.98 5.33
C SER A 211 10.91 -50.66 5.55
N LYS A 212 9.89 -50.24 4.80
CA LYS A 212 8.76 -51.09 4.36
C LYS A 212 7.94 -50.36 3.30
N LEU A 213 7.44 -51.12 2.33
CA LEU A 213 6.52 -50.74 1.23
C LEU A 213 7.19 -50.26 -0.08
N LYS A 214 8.11 -51.08 -0.61
CA LYS A 214 8.05 -51.45 -2.03
C LYS A 214 7.27 -52.75 -2.12
N GLN A 215 6.01 -52.70 -2.53
CA GLN A 215 5.33 -53.70 -3.35
C GLN A 215 3.86 -53.29 -3.53
N LEU A 216 3.38 -53.51 -4.76
CA LEU A 216 2.04 -53.26 -5.31
C LEU A 216 1.93 -51.88 -5.99
N VAL A 217 1.44 -51.71 -7.22
CA VAL A 217 0.95 -52.61 -8.27
C VAL A 217 1.01 -51.83 -9.61
N LYS A 218 1.21 -52.58 -10.70
CA LYS A 218 1.10 -52.20 -12.12
C LYS A 218 -0.21 -51.44 -12.46
N GLY A 219 -0.20 -50.55 -13.46
CA GLY A 219 -1.35 -49.75 -13.96
C GLY A 219 -2.56 -50.55 -14.48
N PRO A 220 -3.61 -49.94 -15.11
CA PRO A 220 -3.48 -49.11 -16.31
C PRO A 220 -4.46 -47.91 -16.46
N GLN A 221 -4.31 -47.21 -17.59
CA GLN A 221 -5.09 -46.09 -18.13
C GLN A 221 -6.61 -46.29 -18.19
N THR A 222 -7.38 -45.20 -18.08
CA THR A 222 -8.53 -44.86 -18.95
C THR A 222 -8.92 -43.38 -18.79
N SER A 223 -9.29 -42.74 -19.91
CA SER A 223 -9.89 -41.40 -20.02
C SER A 223 -11.39 -41.51 -20.36
N PRO A 224 -12.17 -40.44 -20.11
CA PRO A 224 -12.96 -39.79 -21.18
C PRO A 224 -12.90 -38.24 -21.08
N LYS A 225 -12.58 -37.48 -22.14
CA LYS A 225 -13.40 -36.97 -23.26
C LYS A 225 -14.58 -36.06 -22.88
N GLU A 226 -14.44 -34.76 -23.22
CA GLU A 226 -15.42 -33.82 -23.80
C GLU A 226 -14.64 -32.55 -24.23
N GLU A 227 -14.35 -32.38 -25.53
CA GLU A 227 -15.04 -31.52 -26.52
C GLU A 227 -14.70 -30.02 -26.42
N VAL A 228 -13.74 -29.59 -27.26
CA VAL A 228 -13.51 -28.18 -27.64
C VAL A 228 -13.41 -28.15 -29.17
N ASP A 229 -14.31 -27.39 -29.80
CA ASP A 229 -14.38 -27.17 -31.23
C ASP A 229 -13.14 -26.41 -31.78
N ASP A 230 -12.56 -27.02 -32.82
CA ASP A 230 -11.94 -26.48 -34.02
C ASP A 230 -11.08 -25.19 -33.94
N LEU A 231 -9.82 -25.39 -33.58
CA LEU A 231 -8.70 -24.74 -34.27
C LEU A 231 -8.11 -25.75 -35.26
N ASN A 232 -8.11 -25.40 -36.55
CA ASN A 232 -7.73 -26.26 -37.68
C ASN A 232 -6.33 -26.88 -37.47
N LEU A 233 -6.29 -28.07 -36.86
CA LEU A 233 -5.08 -28.77 -36.45
C LEU A 233 -4.14 -29.06 -37.63
N SER A 234 -4.70 -29.08 -38.84
CA SER A 234 -3.97 -29.30 -40.10
C SER A 234 -3.00 -28.16 -40.43
N ASP A 235 -3.34 -26.91 -40.09
CA ASP A 235 -2.50 -25.74 -40.33
C ASP A 235 -1.34 -25.69 -39.33
N VAL A 236 -1.61 -26.05 -38.07
CA VAL A 236 -0.59 -26.13 -37.00
C VAL A 236 0.41 -27.27 -37.28
N LEU A 237 -0.07 -28.41 -37.80
CA LEU A 237 0.76 -29.57 -38.17
C LEU A 237 1.65 -29.29 -39.40
N ASN A 238 1.16 -28.51 -40.37
CA ASN A 238 1.95 -28.11 -41.54
C ASN A 238 3.05 -27.10 -41.17
N ILE A 239 2.79 -26.18 -40.23
CA ILE A 239 3.79 -25.24 -39.73
C ILE A 239 4.88 -25.95 -38.93
N THR A 240 4.53 -26.94 -38.10
CA THR A 240 5.51 -27.72 -37.32
C THR A 240 6.38 -28.62 -38.20
N LYS A 241 5.83 -29.24 -39.26
CA LYS A 241 6.63 -30.04 -40.21
C LYS A 241 7.71 -29.24 -40.94
N ASN A 242 7.44 -27.97 -41.25
CA ASN A 242 8.43 -27.09 -41.91
C ASN A 242 9.56 -26.64 -40.95
N ILE A 243 9.30 -26.59 -39.64
CA ILE A 243 10.31 -26.22 -38.63
C ILE A 243 11.37 -27.32 -38.45
N TYR A 244 11.00 -28.59 -38.61
CA TYR A 244 11.93 -29.72 -38.47
C TYR A 244 12.76 -30.01 -39.73
N ALA A 245 12.47 -29.36 -40.86
CA ALA A 245 13.18 -29.55 -42.13
C ALA A 245 14.27 -28.51 -42.41
N GLU A 246 14.30 -27.37 -41.71
CA GLU A 246 15.30 -26.31 -41.93
C GLU A 246 16.49 -26.40 -40.95
N LYS A 247 17.71 -26.55 -41.48
CA LYS A 247 18.97 -26.67 -40.71
C LYS A 247 19.37 -25.42 -39.89
N ASN A 248 18.52 -24.41 -39.74
CA ASN A 248 18.86 -23.19 -39.00
C ASN A 248 17.65 -22.54 -38.27
N PRO A 249 17.33 -22.97 -37.04
CA PRO A 249 16.07 -22.65 -36.33
C PRO A 249 15.87 -21.16 -36.00
N LYS A 250 16.94 -20.34 -35.97
CA LYS A 250 16.85 -18.91 -35.70
C LYS A 250 16.35 -18.07 -36.89
N LYS A 251 16.51 -18.54 -38.13
CA LYS A 251 15.97 -17.86 -39.33
C LYS A 251 14.49 -18.20 -39.55
N ALA A 252 14.08 -19.43 -39.25
CA ALA A 252 12.69 -19.87 -39.32
C ALA A 252 11.79 -19.05 -38.36
N LEU A 253 12.20 -18.90 -37.09
CA LEU A 253 11.48 -18.16 -36.04
C LEU A 253 11.22 -16.69 -36.37
N LYS A 254 12.14 -16.04 -37.10
CA LYS A 254 11.98 -14.64 -37.50
C LYS A 254 10.99 -14.49 -38.66
N LYS A 255 10.90 -15.48 -39.55
CA LYS A 255 9.98 -15.49 -40.68
C LYS A 255 8.54 -15.80 -40.26
N THR A 256 8.34 -16.72 -39.31
CA THR A 256 7.01 -17.04 -38.74
C THR A 256 6.42 -15.89 -37.92
N LYS A 257 7.24 -15.11 -37.21
CA LYS A 257 6.76 -13.98 -36.41
C LYS A 257 6.16 -12.85 -37.28
N TYR A 258 6.71 -12.64 -38.48
CA TYR A 258 6.19 -11.68 -39.45
C TYR A 258 4.92 -12.20 -40.17
N SER A 259 4.89 -13.48 -40.57
CA SER A 259 3.71 -14.05 -41.23
C SER A 259 2.49 -14.20 -40.30
N LEU A 260 2.70 -14.41 -39.00
CA LEU A 260 1.60 -14.43 -38.00
C LEU A 260 1.05 -13.03 -37.71
N SER A 261 1.89 -11.98 -37.71
CA SER A 261 1.38 -10.62 -37.51
C SER A 261 0.56 -10.15 -38.71
N GLU A 262 1.01 -10.41 -39.95
CA GLU A 262 0.24 -10.05 -41.15
C GLU A 262 -1.11 -10.79 -41.26
N ALA A 263 -1.17 -12.07 -40.84
CA ALA A 263 -2.42 -12.82 -40.82
C ALA A 263 -3.42 -12.29 -39.77
N LEU A 264 -2.93 -11.81 -38.62
CA LEU A 264 -3.75 -11.19 -37.57
C LEU A 264 -4.26 -9.79 -37.96
N THR A 265 -3.44 -8.99 -38.65
CA THR A 265 -3.85 -7.66 -39.13
C THR A 265 -4.93 -7.77 -40.22
N HIS A 266 -4.83 -8.75 -41.13
CA HIS A 266 -5.84 -8.96 -42.17
C HIS A 266 -7.19 -9.53 -41.67
N GLN A 267 -7.24 -10.12 -40.46
CA GLN A 267 -8.50 -10.55 -39.85
C GLN A 267 -9.20 -9.43 -39.06
N LEU A 268 -8.45 -8.47 -38.49
CA LEU A 268 -9.01 -7.32 -37.77
C LEU A 268 -9.66 -6.30 -38.72
N ASP A 269 -9.18 -6.15 -39.95
CA ASP A 269 -9.74 -5.22 -40.93
C ASP A 269 -11.05 -5.69 -41.61
N LYS A 270 -11.50 -6.92 -41.35
CA LYS A 270 -12.72 -7.49 -41.95
C LYS A 270 -13.96 -7.46 -41.06
N VAL A 271 -13.87 -6.99 -39.81
CA VAL A 271 -15.03 -6.89 -38.90
C VAL A 271 -15.43 -5.43 -38.72
N LYS A 272 -16.20 -4.90 -39.67
CA LYS A 272 -17.04 -3.70 -39.40
C LYS A 272 -18.28 -4.17 -38.64
N PRO A 273 -18.54 -3.73 -37.39
CA PRO A 273 -19.74 -4.10 -36.67
C PRO A 273 -20.95 -3.44 -37.33
N SER A 274 -21.97 -4.23 -37.69
CA SER A 274 -23.24 -3.71 -38.20
C SER A 274 -23.94 -2.85 -37.14
N GLU A 275 -24.52 -1.71 -37.55
CA GLU A 275 -25.19 -0.72 -36.70
C GLU A 275 -26.31 -1.33 -35.80
N GLU A 276 -26.86 -2.48 -36.16
CA GLU A 276 -27.86 -3.21 -35.37
C GLU A 276 -27.33 -3.77 -34.03
N VAL A 277 -26.03 -4.06 -33.92
CA VAL A 277 -25.41 -4.52 -32.66
C VAL A 277 -25.28 -3.35 -31.66
N HIS A 278 -25.08 -2.13 -32.16
CA HIS A 278 -24.99 -0.93 -31.32
C HIS A 278 -26.33 -0.52 -30.70
N GLN A 279 -27.46 -0.87 -31.31
CA GLN A 279 -28.79 -0.56 -30.75
C GLN A 279 -29.25 -1.57 -29.70
N LYS A 280 -28.91 -2.87 -29.84
CA LYS A 280 -29.27 -3.89 -28.83
C LYS A 280 -28.41 -3.85 -27.56
N ILE A 281 -27.19 -3.31 -27.61
CA ILE A 281 -26.34 -3.13 -26.41
C ILE A 281 -26.80 -1.93 -25.56
N LYS A 282 -27.37 -0.88 -26.18
CA LYS A 282 -27.84 0.33 -25.47
C LYS A 282 -29.06 0.08 -24.57
N SER A 283 -29.87 -0.95 -24.81
CA SER A 283 -31.11 -1.19 -24.05
C SER A 283 -30.94 -2.04 -22.78
N TYR A 284 -29.74 -2.52 -22.45
CA TYR A 284 -29.48 -3.35 -21.26
C TYR A 284 -28.62 -2.70 -20.16
N GLN A 285 -28.18 -1.45 -20.33
CA GLN A 285 -27.11 -0.87 -19.49
C GLN A 285 -27.54 0.30 -18.57
N HIS A 286 -28.83 0.59 -18.44
CA HIS A 286 -29.24 1.85 -17.80
C HIS A 286 -29.24 1.89 -16.27
N ASP A 287 -28.86 0.82 -15.54
CA ASP A 287 -29.06 0.81 -14.07
C ASP A 287 -28.00 0.09 -13.21
N LYS A 288 -26.73 0.04 -13.65
CA LYS A 288 -25.61 -0.34 -12.76
C LYS A 288 -24.87 0.90 -12.28
N ARG A 289 -25.18 1.33 -11.05
CA ARG A 289 -24.40 2.33 -10.31
C ARG A 289 -23.09 1.69 -9.84
N ASP A 290 -21.98 2.40 -10.05
CA ASP A 290 -20.61 2.00 -9.68
C ASP A 290 -20.25 2.62 -8.32
N PHE A 291 -19.28 2.09 -7.56
CA PHE A 291 -18.77 2.76 -6.34
C PHE A 291 -18.22 4.15 -6.64
N LEU A 292 -17.74 4.37 -7.87
CA LEU A 292 -17.27 5.68 -8.34
C LEU A 292 -18.39 6.73 -8.33
N ASP A 293 -19.66 6.30 -8.33
CA ASP A 293 -20.80 7.20 -8.17
C ASP A 293 -20.90 7.76 -6.73
N LEU A 294 -20.26 7.14 -5.73
CA LEU A 294 -20.33 7.54 -4.31
C LEU A 294 -19.48 8.77 -3.96
N PHE A 295 -18.40 9.02 -4.69
CA PHE A 295 -17.56 10.21 -4.46
C PHE A 295 -18.33 11.49 -4.77
N GLY A 296 -18.34 12.41 -3.79
CA GLY A 296 -18.99 13.72 -3.83
C GLY A 296 -20.49 13.70 -3.51
N LYS A 297 -21.17 12.54 -3.50
CA LYS A 297 -22.59 12.41 -3.12
C LYS A 297 -22.83 11.06 -2.47
N THR A 298 -22.13 10.86 -1.35
CA THR A 298 -22.12 9.62 -0.60
C THR A 298 -23.54 9.25 -0.17
N LYS A 299 -23.87 7.97 -0.34
CA LYS A 299 -25.15 7.38 0.05
C LYS A 299 -25.01 6.57 1.31
N THR A 300 -26.06 6.61 2.13
CA THR A 300 -26.18 5.75 3.30
C THR A 300 -26.24 4.28 2.89
N LEU A 301 -25.43 3.47 3.55
CA LEU A 301 -25.38 2.03 3.37
C LEU A 301 -26.58 1.38 4.07
N SER A 302 -27.00 0.21 3.59
CA SER A 302 -28.07 -0.54 4.25
C SER A 302 -27.67 -0.93 5.68
N GLN A 303 -28.61 -0.85 6.62
CA GLN A 303 -28.34 -1.17 8.03
C GLN A 303 -27.80 -2.59 8.25
N LYS A 304 -28.21 -3.56 7.42
CA LYS A 304 -27.69 -4.94 7.43
C LYS A 304 -26.19 -5.04 7.16
N LYS A 305 -25.61 -4.08 6.41
CA LYS A 305 -24.16 -4.00 6.18
C LYS A 305 -23.47 -3.32 7.36
N ILE A 306 -24.02 -2.19 7.80
CA ILE A 306 -23.47 -1.39 8.91
C ILE A 306 -23.37 -2.24 10.18
N SER A 307 -24.39 -3.05 10.49
CA SER A 307 -24.43 -3.88 11.71
C SER A 307 -23.35 -4.95 11.80
N LYS A 308 -22.57 -5.18 10.72
CA LYS A 308 -21.47 -6.15 10.70
C LYS A 308 -20.14 -5.56 11.12
N PHE A 309 -20.03 -4.25 11.12
CA PHE A 309 -18.82 -3.57 11.56
C PHE A 309 -18.93 -3.26 13.04
N ASN A 310 -17.86 -3.53 13.78
CA ASN A 310 -17.74 -3.13 15.17
C ASN A 310 -17.24 -1.66 15.22
N ILE A 311 -18.17 -0.72 15.15
CA ILE A 311 -17.87 0.73 15.18
C ILE A 311 -18.49 1.32 16.45
N ASN A 312 -17.65 1.91 17.31
CA ASN A 312 -18.15 2.72 18.40
C ASN A 312 -18.61 4.09 17.85
N LYS A 313 -19.93 4.24 17.74
CA LYS A 313 -20.56 5.42 17.12
C LYS A 313 -20.34 6.69 17.94
N ASP A 314 -20.46 6.59 19.26
CA ASP A 314 -20.34 7.75 20.16
C ASP A 314 -18.92 8.32 20.09
N ASN A 315 -17.92 7.44 20.12
CA ASN A 315 -16.52 7.82 19.99
C ASN A 315 -16.21 8.43 18.61
N LEU A 316 -16.74 7.86 17.54
CA LEU A 316 -16.62 8.44 16.19
C LEU A 316 -17.21 9.86 16.16
N ILE A 317 -18.43 10.07 16.67
CA ILE A 317 -19.06 11.41 16.69
C ILE A 317 -18.22 12.39 17.52
N GLN A 318 -17.82 12.00 18.74
CA GLN A 318 -17.04 12.85 19.66
C GLN A 318 -15.61 13.14 19.19
N SER A 319 -15.05 12.34 18.28
CA SER A 319 -13.68 12.55 17.76
C SER A 319 -13.47 13.95 17.18
N ILE A 320 -14.54 14.58 16.71
CA ILE A 320 -14.50 15.92 16.11
C ILE A 320 -14.33 17.05 17.12
N GLU A 321 -14.86 16.91 18.34
CA GLU A 321 -14.83 17.95 19.35
C GLU A 321 -13.40 18.17 19.83
N LYS A 322 -12.65 17.07 19.97
CA LYS A 322 -11.25 17.07 20.42
C LYS A 322 -10.28 17.59 19.35
N TYR A 323 -10.59 17.37 18.06
CA TYR A 323 -9.65 17.60 16.96
C TYR A 323 -10.12 18.62 15.91
N SER A 324 -11.20 19.37 16.15
CA SER A 324 -11.75 20.36 15.22
C SER A 324 -10.73 21.38 14.66
N ALA A 325 -9.71 21.73 15.44
CA ALA A 325 -8.63 22.63 15.04
C ALA A 325 -7.51 21.97 14.20
N PHE A 326 -7.51 20.64 14.08
CA PHE A 326 -6.41 19.84 13.53
C PHE A 326 -6.79 19.05 12.27
N PHE A 327 -8.03 19.18 11.77
CA PHE A 327 -8.42 18.52 10.52
C PHE A 327 -7.71 19.14 9.31
N ASP A 328 -6.99 18.32 8.56
CA ASP A 328 -6.71 18.57 7.15
C ASP A 328 -7.92 18.21 6.28
N LEU A 329 -7.85 18.50 4.97
CA LEU A 329 -8.94 18.22 4.05
C LEU A 329 -9.23 16.72 3.90
N GLU A 330 -8.20 15.87 3.89
CA GLU A 330 -8.35 14.41 3.76
C GLU A 330 -9.14 13.83 4.95
N THR A 331 -8.68 14.10 6.16
CA THR A 331 -9.25 13.60 7.40
C THR A 331 -10.68 14.11 7.55
N PHE A 332 -10.93 15.38 7.17
CA PHE A 332 -12.28 15.95 7.23
C PHE A 332 -13.22 15.30 6.21
N TYR A 333 -12.73 15.04 4.99
CA TYR A 333 -13.47 14.33 3.97
C TYR A 333 -13.85 12.91 4.43
N TYR A 334 -12.90 12.14 4.99
CA TYR A 334 -13.21 10.80 5.49
C TYR A 334 -14.24 10.85 6.61
N TYR A 335 -14.10 11.77 7.56
CA TYR A 335 -15.07 11.93 8.65
C TYR A 335 -16.50 12.17 8.12
N ILE A 336 -16.67 13.15 7.22
CA ILE A 336 -17.97 13.47 6.64
C ILE A 336 -18.55 12.26 5.89
N THR A 337 -17.75 11.64 5.01
CA THR A 337 -18.24 10.54 4.18
C THR A 337 -18.60 9.31 5.00
N ILE A 338 -17.83 8.98 6.05
CA ILE A 338 -18.15 7.89 6.97
C ILE A 338 -19.50 8.14 7.64
N LEU A 339 -19.72 9.32 8.23
CA LEU A 339 -21.01 9.62 8.87
C LEU A 339 -22.18 9.50 7.89
N LYS A 340 -22.01 9.98 6.65
CA LYS A 340 -23.04 9.85 5.60
C LYS A 340 -23.28 8.39 5.17
N MET A 341 -22.21 7.59 5.03
CA MET A 341 -22.33 6.14 4.76
C MET A 341 -23.04 5.40 5.90
N LEU A 342 -22.79 5.80 7.15
CA LEU A 342 -23.43 5.23 8.33
C LEU A 342 -24.85 5.77 8.58
N GLY A 343 -25.25 6.84 7.88
CA GLY A 343 -26.56 7.47 8.04
C GLY A 343 -26.69 8.26 9.33
N PHE A 344 -25.60 8.82 9.84
CA PHE A 344 -25.60 9.69 11.02
C PHE A 344 -25.69 11.15 10.61
N ASP A 345 -26.31 11.95 11.47
CA ASP A 345 -26.31 13.39 11.34
C ASP A 345 -24.90 13.93 11.54
N LEU A 346 -24.55 14.94 10.75
CA LEU A 346 -23.26 15.60 10.86
C LEU A 346 -23.28 16.57 12.05
N PRO A 347 -22.34 16.46 13.01
CA PRO A 347 -22.25 17.39 14.13
C PRO A 347 -21.70 18.77 13.74
N ILE A 348 -21.39 18.98 12.45
CA ILE A 348 -20.95 20.27 11.90
C ILE A 348 -21.96 20.78 10.88
N ASN A 349 -22.40 22.02 11.05
CA ASN A 349 -23.21 22.75 10.07
C ASN A 349 -22.36 23.39 8.96
N SER A 350 -22.99 23.91 7.90
CA SER A 350 -22.25 24.51 6.78
C SER A 350 -21.27 25.63 7.19
N LEU A 351 -21.61 26.43 8.21
CA LEU A 351 -20.73 27.51 8.68
C LEU A 351 -19.48 26.96 9.38
N GLY A 352 -19.65 25.96 10.24
CA GLY A 352 -18.56 25.27 10.92
C GLY A 352 -17.62 24.58 9.92
N ALA A 353 -18.18 23.94 8.89
CA ALA A 353 -17.40 23.32 7.82
C ALA A 353 -16.58 24.37 7.06
N MET A 354 -17.18 25.52 6.72
CA MET A 354 -16.46 26.62 6.06
C MET A 354 -15.32 27.19 6.89
N ASN A 355 -15.44 27.21 8.22
CA ASN A 355 -14.37 27.66 9.10
C ASN A 355 -13.12 26.78 9.05
N ILE A 356 -13.29 25.47 8.79
CA ILE A 356 -12.19 24.53 8.57
C ILE A 356 -11.65 24.72 7.15
N ILE A 357 -12.52 24.61 6.14
CA ILE A 357 -12.17 24.60 4.72
C ILE A 357 -11.37 25.85 4.32
N LYS A 358 -11.74 27.04 4.79
CA LYS A 358 -11.09 28.31 4.41
C LYS A 358 -9.59 28.37 4.76
N ASN A 359 -9.11 27.52 5.67
CA ASN A 359 -7.68 27.47 6.02
C ASN A 359 -6.83 26.75 4.97
N PHE A 360 -7.48 26.06 4.04
CA PHE A 360 -6.88 25.22 3.00
C PHE A 360 -7.17 25.78 1.61
N VAL A 361 -7.35 27.10 1.51
CA VAL A 361 -7.64 27.77 0.24
C VAL A 361 -6.67 28.94 0.06
N LYS A 362 -5.97 28.95 -1.07
CA LYS A 362 -5.02 30.00 -1.49
C LYS A 362 -5.41 30.42 -2.90
N ASN A 363 -5.59 31.73 -3.11
CA ASN A 363 -5.97 32.31 -4.40
C ASN A 363 -7.20 31.64 -5.06
N GLY A 364 -8.21 31.26 -4.26
CA GLY A 364 -9.42 30.62 -4.79
C GLY A 364 -9.33 29.10 -4.97
N ILE A 365 -8.16 28.49 -4.80
CA ILE A 365 -7.91 27.06 -5.05
C ILE A 365 -7.53 26.34 -3.76
N PHE A 366 -7.89 25.07 -3.62
CA PHE A 366 -7.52 24.26 -2.47
C PHE A 366 -6.03 23.90 -2.45
N CYS A 367 -5.46 23.85 -1.25
CA CYS A 367 -4.06 23.50 -1.00
C CYS A 367 -3.92 22.74 0.35
N GLY A 368 -2.81 22.05 0.56
CA GLY A 368 -2.60 21.26 1.79
C GLY A 368 -2.47 22.08 3.08
N TYR A 369 -2.03 23.33 2.98
CA TYR A 369 -1.96 24.31 4.07
C TYR A 369 -1.77 25.72 3.49
N LYS A 370 -1.91 26.77 4.30
CA LYS A 370 -1.97 28.18 3.83
C LYS A 370 -0.83 28.63 2.91
N THR A 371 0.36 28.09 3.08
CA THR A 371 1.54 28.45 2.27
C THR A 371 1.84 27.44 1.17
N ALA A 372 1.19 26.27 1.16
CA ALA A 372 1.37 25.25 0.14
C ALA A 372 0.91 25.72 -1.24
N GLU A 373 1.49 25.13 -2.27
CA GLU A 373 0.96 25.24 -3.63
C GLU A 373 -0.28 24.34 -3.80
N PRO A 374 -1.21 24.69 -4.68
CA PRO A 374 -2.33 23.83 -5.03
C PRO A 374 -1.88 22.49 -5.63
N ASP A 375 -2.63 21.43 -5.35
CA ASP A 375 -2.39 20.11 -5.90
C ASP A 375 -3.71 19.34 -6.12
N PRO A 376 -3.74 18.37 -7.07
CA PRO A 376 -4.95 17.60 -7.37
C PRO A 376 -5.58 16.87 -6.18
N ILE A 377 -4.80 16.45 -5.18
CA ILE A 377 -5.29 15.64 -4.06
C ILE A 377 -6.10 16.53 -3.11
N ASN A 378 -5.55 17.68 -2.71
CA ASN A 378 -6.25 18.63 -1.85
C ASN A 378 -7.45 19.26 -2.55
N ILE A 379 -7.35 19.52 -3.85
CA ILE A 379 -8.50 19.95 -4.66
C ILE A 379 -9.61 18.90 -4.64
N PHE A 380 -9.28 17.62 -4.83
CA PHE A 380 -10.26 16.55 -4.74
C PHE A 380 -10.97 16.54 -3.38
N TYR A 381 -10.23 16.59 -2.27
CA TYR A 381 -10.85 16.56 -0.95
C TYR A 381 -11.72 17.78 -0.69
N GLY A 382 -11.25 18.98 -1.02
CA GLY A 382 -12.02 20.22 -0.87
C GLY A 382 -13.32 20.23 -1.69
N ILE A 383 -13.23 19.85 -2.97
CA ILE A 383 -14.39 19.74 -3.87
C ILE A 383 -15.34 18.63 -3.43
N SER A 384 -14.81 17.51 -2.95
CA SER A 384 -15.64 16.42 -2.41
C SER A 384 -16.42 16.86 -1.18
N ILE A 385 -15.77 17.52 -0.21
CA ILE A 385 -16.44 18.09 0.97
C ILE A 385 -17.54 19.07 0.54
N ALA A 386 -17.22 19.97 -0.40
CA ALA A 386 -18.18 20.94 -0.91
C ALA A 386 -19.41 20.27 -1.51
N SER A 387 -19.20 19.18 -2.26
CA SER A 387 -20.26 18.40 -2.86
C SER A 387 -21.08 17.64 -1.80
N GLU A 388 -20.43 16.98 -0.85
CA GLU A 388 -21.11 16.23 0.22
C GLU A 388 -21.98 17.13 1.09
N LEU A 389 -21.54 18.36 1.36
CA LEU A 389 -22.24 19.31 2.21
C LEU A 389 -23.11 20.31 1.42
N ASN A 390 -23.26 20.13 0.11
CA ASN A 390 -23.99 21.02 -0.80
C ASN A 390 -23.54 22.50 -0.72
N LEU A 391 -22.24 22.75 -0.51
CA LEU A 391 -21.67 24.07 -0.29
C LEU A 391 -21.50 24.90 -1.57
N PHE A 392 -21.62 24.31 -2.77
CA PHE A 392 -21.47 25.06 -4.02
C PHE A 392 -22.43 26.26 -4.20
N LYS A 393 -23.56 26.26 -3.47
CA LYS A 393 -24.53 27.37 -3.45
C LYS A 393 -24.37 28.29 -2.24
N ASN A 394 -23.46 27.96 -1.33
CA ASN A 394 -23.22 28.71 -0.10
C ASN A 394 -22.40 29.97 -0.42
N ILE A 395 -22.88 31.13 0.03
CA ILE A 395 -22.24 32.44 -0.22
C ILE A 395 -20.83 32.50 0.38
N TYR A 396 -20.60 31.88 1.54
CA TYR A 396 -19.28 31.85 2.15
C TYR A 396 -18.32 30.97 1.33
N PHE A 397 -18.79 29.83 0.80
CA PHE A 397 -17.96 28.99 -0.07
C PHE A 397 -17.51 29.75 -1.32
N GLN A 398 -18.45 30.39 -2.01
CA GLN A 398 -18.18 31.18 -3.23
C GLN A 398 -17.28 32.40 -2.98
N LYS A 399 -17.20 32.89 -1.74
CA LYS A 399 -16.29 33.98 -1.36
C LYS A 399 -14.82 33.52 -1.32
N TYR A 400 -14.57 32.27 -0.94
CA TYR A 400 -13.21 31.76 -0.72
C TYR A 400 -12.70 30.91 -1.87
N VAL A 401 -13.58 30.12 -2.50
CA VAL A 401 -13.22 29.16 -3.54
C VAL A 401 -13.77 29.61 -4.87
N ASP A 402 -12.89 29.75 -5.86
CA ASP A 402 -13.27 30.02 -7.24
C ASP A 402 -13.26 28.72 -8.04
N ILE A 403 -14.44 28.28 -8.45
CA ILE A 403 -14.59 27.05 -9.23
C ILE A 403 -13.98 27.18 -10.63
N THR A 404 -13.92 28.39 -11.18
CA THR A 404 -13.30 28.65 -12.49
C THR A 404 -11.80 28.41 -12.40
N GLU A 405 -11.14 29.00 -11.41
CA GLU A 405 -9.70 28.79 -11.15
C GLU A 405 -9.37 27.32 -10.85
N VAL A 406 -10.25 26.61 -10.13
CA VAL A 406 -10.10 25.16 -9.92
C VAL A 406 -10.16 24.40 -11.25
N ILE A 407 -11.08 24.75 -12.14
CA ILE A 407 -11.19 24.10 -13.46
C ILE A 407 -9.95 24.41 -14.31
N ASP A 408 -9.52 25.67 -14.36
CA ASP A 408 -8.35 26.10 -15.12
C ASP A 408 -7.07 25.39 -14.63
N PHE A 409 -6.93 25.21 -13.32
CA PHE A 409 -5.85 24.41 -12.74
C PHE A 409 -5.91 22.96 -13.24
N LEU A 410 -7.07 22.30 -13.16
CA LEU A 410 -7.21 20.90 -13.60
C LEU A 410 -6.96 20.75 -15.11
N ASP A 411 -7.39 21.71 -15.93
CA ASP A 411 -7.13 21.72 -17.36
C ASP A 411 -5.62 21.88 -17.65
N SER A 412 -4.90 22.64 -16.83
CA SER A 412 -3.44 22.75 -16.91
C SER A 412 -2.73 21.43 -16.55
N GLU A 413 -3.22 20.71 -15.55
CA GLU A 413 -2.72 19.38 -15.17
C GLU A 413 -2.96 18.35 -16.29
N LEU A 414 -4.15 18.38 -16.91
CA LEU A 414 -4.46 17.52 -18.05
C LEU A 414 -3.70 17.89 -19.33
N SER A 415 -3.34 19.16 -19.50
CA SER A 415 -2.51 19.61 -20.62
C SER A 415 -1.07 19.09 -20.49
N ASN A 416 -0.55 19.03 -19.26
CA ASN A 416 0.78 18.49 -18.92
C ASN A 416 0.73 17.03 -18.47
N PHE A 417 -0.27 16.28 -18.94
CA PHE A 417 -0.59 14.96 -18.45
C PHE A 417 0.55 13.93 -18.60
N LEU A 418 0.95 13.34 -17.46
CA LEU A 418 1.92 12.24 -17.38
C LEU A 418 1.21 10.97 -16.87
N PRO A 419 1.09 9.90 -17.68
CA PRO A 419 0.39 8.67 -17.29
C PRO A 419 0.92 8.01 -16.01
N GLN A 420 2.23 8.16 -15.76
CA GLN A 420 2.93 7.56 -14.61
C GLN A 420 2.50 8.18 -13.28
N LYS A 421 1.97 9.41 -13.27
CA LYS A 421 1.47 10.10 -12.06
C LYS A 421 0.08 9.58 -11.66
N LEU A 422 -0.08 8.27 -11.54
CA LEU A 422 -1.37 7.58 -11.34
C LEU A 422 -2.21 8.17 -10.21
N HIS A 423 -1.59 8.41 -9.07
CA HIS A 423 -2.29 8.93 -7.90
C HIS A 423 -2.85 10.34 -8.10
N LEU A 424 -2.06 11.24 -8.69
CA LEU A 424 -2.49 12.60 -9.01
C LEU A 424 -3.55 12.61 -10.11
N ASN A 425 -3.38 11.73 -11.11
CA ASN A 425 -4.34 11.57 -12.21
C ASN A 425 -5.70 11.07 -11.69
N LEU A 426 -5.71 10.09 -10.78
CA LEU A 426 -6.94 9.60 -10.15
C LEU A 426 -7.70 10.76 -9.48
N HIS A 427 -7.03 11.56 -8.65
CA HIS A 427 -7.65 12.67 -7.93
C HIS A 427 -8.15 13.76 -8.87
N THR A 428 -7.41 14.03 -9.95
CA THR A 428 -7.85 14.93 -11.03
C THR A 428 -9.16 14.44 -11.65
N PHE A 429 -9.22 13.17 -12.08
CA PHE A 429 -10.42 12.62 -12.71
C PHE A 429 -11.61 12.52 -11.77
N LEU A 430 -11.39 12.14 -10.50
CA LEU A 430 -12.44 12.13 -9.49
C LEU A 430 -13.02 13.54 -9.29
N THR A 431 -12.17 14.56 -9.21
CA THR A 431 -12.60 15.96 -9.08
C THR A 431 -13.46 16.40 -10.25
N LEU A 432 -12.99 16.16 -11.48
CA LEU A 432 -13.74 16.49 -12.70
C LEU A 432 -15.10 15.79 -12.74
N LYS A 433 -15.16 14.52 -12.29
CA LYS A 433 -16.42 13.78 -12.21
C LYS A 433 -17.38 14.33 -11.17
N ILE A 434 -16.89 14.82 -10.03
CA ILE A 434 -17.73 15.49 -9.04
C ILE A 434 -18.29 16.80 -9.62
N LEU A 435 -17.43 17.62 -10.25
CA LEU A 435 -17.85 18.87 -10.90
C LEU A 435 -18.88 18.63 -12.03
N GLU A 436 -18.71 17.57 -12.83
CA GLU A 436 -19.69 17.14 -13.85
C GLU A 436 -21.04 16.77 -13.19
N LYS A 437 -21.03 15.93 -12.15
CA LYS A 437 -22.24 15.53 -11.40
C LYS A 437 -22.97 16.72 -10.76
N ASP A 438 -22.24 17.76 -10.36
CA ASP A 438 -22.77 18.98 -9.77
C ASP A 438 -23.08 20.10 -10.79
N LYS A 439 -22.99 19.77 -12.09
CA LYS A 439 -23.28 20.68 -13.20
C LYS A 439 -22.40 21.95 -13.16
N LYS A 440 -21.18 21.81 -12.65
CA LYS A 440 -20.15 22.86 -12.61
C LYS A 440 -19.20 22.81 -13.80
N LEU A 441 -19.12 21.65 -14.44
CA LEU A 441 -18.29 21.39 -15.60
C LEU A 441 -19.14 20.74 -16.70
N GLN A 442 -18.94 21.16 -17.95
CA GLN A 442 -19.48 20.44 -19.11
C GLN A 442 -18.63 19.19 -19.36
N LYS A 443 -19.24 18.12 -19.89
CA LYS A 443 -18.57 16.83 -20.06
C LYS A 443 -17.18 16.98 -20.72
N LEU A 444 -16.14 16.47 -20.06
CA LEU A 444 -14.77 16.51 -20.54
C LEU A 444 -14.64 15.79 -21.89
N SER A 445 -13.90 16.38 -22.83
CA SER A 445 -13.74 15.86 -24.20
C SER A 445 -12.32 15.38 -24.52
N ILE A 446 -11.44 15.25 -23.53
CA ILE A 446 -10.03 14.87 -23.77
C ILE A 446 -9.90 13.34 -23.80
N ASP A 447 -9.38 12.80 -24.90
CA ASP A 447 -9.11 11.36 -25.04
C ASP A 447 -7.70 11.02 -24.51
N LEU A 448 -7.61 10.65 -23.23
CA LEU A 448 -6.38 10.22 -22.56
C LEU A 448 -6.27 8.69 -22.43
N LEU A 449 -7.29 7.94 -22.83
CA LEU A 449 -7.34 6.48 -22.70
C LEU A 449 -6.18 5.76 -23.39
N PRO A 450 -5.78 6.11 -24.64
CA PRO A 450 -4.65 5.47 -25.29
C PRO A 450 -3.35 5.56 -24.49
N LYS A 451 -3.13 6.70 -23.82
CA LYS A 451 -1.93 6.90 -22.98
C LYS A 451 -1.94 5.97 -21.77
N PHE A 452 -3.10 5.74 -21.15
CA PHE A 452 -3.24 4.78 -20.06
C PHE A 452 -3.03 3.35 -20.52
N TYR A 453 -3.69 2.89 -21.59
CA TYR A 453 -3.54 1.50 -22.05
C TYR A 453 -2.11 1.10 -22.42
N SER A 454 -1.27 2.08 -22.76
CA SER A 454 0.16 1.86 -23.05
C SER A 454 1.07 1.82 -21.81
N LEU A 455 0.54 2.10 -20.61
CA LEU A 455 1.32 2.18 -19.39
C LEU A 455 1.71 0.79 -18.89
N ASP A 456 2.99 0.60 -18.63
CA ASP A 456 3.54 -0.57 -17.94
C ASP A 456 3.75 -0.23 -16.46
N LEU A 457 2.82 -0.69 -15.61
CA LEU A 457 2.82 -0.38 -14.18
C LEU A 457 4.13 -0.82 -13.48
N SER A 458 4.80 -1.86 -13.98
CA SER A 458 6.03 -2.39 -13.37
C SER A 458 7.24 -1.45 -13.50
N LYS A 459 7.15 -0.42 -14.34
CA LYS A 459 8.22 0.53 -14.61
C LYS A 459 8.09 1.86 -13.86
N ASN A 460 7.06 2.03 -13.03
CA ASN A 460 6.89 3.26 -12.27
C ASN A 460 7.93 3.35 -11.13
N GLU A 461 8.52 4.54 -10.97
CA GLU A 461 9.38 4.85 -9.84
C GLU A 461 8.53 4.82 -8.55
N LYS A 462 8.87 3.92 -7.60
CA LYS A 462 8.11 3.66 -6.35
C LYS A 462 6.79 2.91 -6.55
N TYR A 463 6.87 1.79 -7.25
CA TYR A 463 5.75 0.88 -7.50
C TYR A 463 5.12 0.32 -6.21
N SER A 464 3.85 0.66 -5.96
CA SER A 464 2.98 -0.02 -5.01
C SER A 464 1.89 -0.74 -5.79
N PHE A 465 2.05 -2.06 -6.00
CA PHE A 465 1.22 -2.79 -6.96
C PHE A 465 -0.29 -2.62 -6.71
N ILE A 466 -0.75 -2.75 -5.47
CA ILE A 466 -2.19 -2.67 -5.14
C ILE A 466 -2.72 -1.26 -5.38
N LEU A 467 -2.00 -0.24 -4.93
CA LEU A 467 -2.40 1.16 -5.08
C LEU A 467 -2.37 1.57 -6.56
N ASP A 468 -1.26 1.31 -7.25
CA ASP A 468 -1.05 1.68 -8.64
C ASP A 468 -2.06 0.98 -9.55
N LEU A 469 -2.32 -0.32 -9.33
CA LEU A 469 -3.34 -1.05 -10.08
C LEU A 469 -4.74 -0.50 -9.84
N TYR A 470 -5.07 -0.16 -8.59
CA TYR A 470 -6.35 0.47 -8.26
C TYR A 470 -6.49 1.83 -8.97
N ASP A 471 -5.51 2.72 -8.82
CA ASP A 471 -5.52 4.07 -9.41
C ASP A 471 -5.59 4.00 -10.94
N TYR A 472 -4.87 3.05 -11.55
CA TYR A 472 -4.90 2.78 -12.99
C TYR A 472 -6.28 2.33 -13.48
N LEU A 473 -6.86 1.29 -12.88
CA LEU A 473 -8.15 0.74 -13.31
C LEU A 473 -9.30 1.72 -13.07
N VAL A 474 -9.28 2.43 -11.94
CA VAL A 474 -10.26 3.47 -11.64
C VAL A 474 -10.17 4.61 -12.63
N SER A 475 -8.95 5.08 -12.95
CA SER A 475 -8.78 6.15 -13.94
C SER A 475 -9.36 5.77 -15.30
N ILE A 476 -9.13 4.54 -15.77
CA ILE A 476 -9.75 4.03 -17.02
C ILE A 476 -11.28 4.06 -16.91
N ARG A 477 -11.86 3.55 -15.81
CA ARG A 477 -13.31 3.53 -15.60
C ARG A 477 -13.93 4.93 -15.50
N LEU A 478 -13.21 5.90 -14.92
CA LEU A 478 -13.66 7.29 -14.83
C LEU A 478 -13.67 7.97 -16.21
N MET A 479 -12.69 7.69 -17.07
CA MET A 479 -12.66 8.23 -18.43
C MET A 479 -13.69 7.55 -19.34
N ASP A 480 -13.79 6.22 -19.28
CA ASP A 480 -14.82 5.44 -19.99
C ASP A 480 -15.55 4.49 -19.03
N ARG A 481 -16.78 4.88 -18.68
CA ARG A 481 -17.68 4.10 -17.82
C ARG A 481 -17.94 2.69 -18.36
N ASN A 482 -17.88 2.51 -19.68
CA ASN A 482 -18.16 1.24 -20.36
C ASN A 482 -16.90 0.43 -20.65
N ALA A 483 -15.71 0.90 -20.28
CA ALA A 483 -14.45 0.21 -20.53
C ALA A 483 -14.51 -1.23 -20.03
N ASN A 484 -14.11 -2.18 -20.88
CA ASN A 484 -14.01 -3.57 -20.45
C ASN A 484 -12.69 -3.79 -19.73
N LEU A 485 -12.75 -3.89 -18.39
CA LEU A 485 -11.58 -4.13 -17.56
C LEU A 485 -11.31 -5.62 -17.29
N SER A 486 -12.12 -6.54 -17.83
CA SER A 486 -11.88 -7.99 -17.68
C SER A 486 -10.56 -8.43 -18.31
N GLN A 487 -10.07 -7.69 -19.30
CA GLN A 487 -8.76 -7.94 -19.89
C GLN A 487 -7.59 -7.81 -18.90
N PHE A 488 -7.79 -7.14 -17.76
CA PHE A 488 -6.79 -6.99 -16.71
C PHE A 488 -6.83 -8.13 -15.67
N GLN A 489 -7.62 -9.18 -15.91
CA GLN A 489 -7.65 -10.36 -15.05
C GLN A 489 -6.31 -11.09 -14.95
N TYR A 490 -5.37 -10.87 -15.88
CA TYR A 490 -4.02 -11.44 -15.76
C TYR A 490 -3.26 -10.97 -14.52
N TYR A 491 -3.61 -9.80 -13.96
CA TYR A 491 -3.04 -9.33 -12.68
C TYR A 491 -3.54 -10.13 -11.47
N TRP A 492 -4.57 -10.97 -11.64
CA TRP A 492 -5.11 -11.80 -10.56
C TRP A 492 -4.04 -12.69 -9.94
N ARG A 493 -3.13 -13.27 -10.74
CA ARG A 493 -2.06 -14.12 -10.20
C ARG A 493 -1.23 -13.37 -9.17
N ASN A 494 -0.77 -12.16 -9.52
CA ASN A 494 0.01 -11.31 -8.63
C ASN A 494 -0.80 -10.89 -7.39
N LEU A 495 -2.11 -10.62 -7.54
CA LEU A 495 -2.97 -10.30 -6.41
C LEU A 495 -3.19 -11.51 -5.48
N SER A 496 -3.39 -12.69 -6.04
CA SER A 496 -3.54 -13.94 -5.28
C SER A 496 -2.29 -14.23 -4.49
N ASP A 497 -1.11 -14.11 -5.11
CA ASP A 497 0.17 -14.29 -4.42
C ASP A 497 0.31 -13.33 -3.23
N LEU A 498 -0.16 -12.09 -3.33
CA LEU A 498 -0.16 -11.14 -2.21
C LEU A 498 -1.19 -11.48 -1.12
N ILE A 499 -2.39 -11.92 -1.52
CA ILE A 499 -3.44 -12.34 -0.59
C ILE A 499 -3.00 -13.58 0.20
N GLU A 500 -2.34 -14.53 -0.46
CA GLU A 500 -1.84 -15.77 0.14
C GLU A 500 -0.69 -15.55 1.11
N LYS A 501 0.16 -14.56 0.82
CA LYS A 501 1.17 -14.11 1.78
C LYS A 501 0.52 -13.50 3.03
N LYS A 502 -0.76 -13.11 2.99
CA LYS A 502 -1.62 -12.68 4.12
C LYS A 502 -1.24 -11.36 4.82
N TYR A 503 -0.21 -10.65 4.36
CA TYR A 503 0.31 -9.36 4.87
C TYR A 503 -0.41 -8.09 4.41
N LEU A 504 -1.75 -8.03 4.47
CA LEU A 504 -2.52 -6.90 3.89
C LEU A 504 -3.22 -6.07 4.96
N CYS A 505 -3.00 -4.76 4.93
CA CYS A 505 -3.74 -3.83 5.79
C CYS A 505 -5.19 -3.65 5.29
N ASN A 506 -6.08 -3.10 6.13
CA ASN A 506 -7.49 -2.94 5.74
C ASN A 506 -7.68 -2.07 4.49
N THR A 507 -6.85 -1.06 4.28
CA THR A 507 -6.97 -0.20 3.09
C THR A 507 -6.57 -0.95 1.82
N GLU A 508 -5.57 -1.84 1.89
CA GLU A 508 -5.17 -2.70 0.78
C GLU A 508 -6.21 -3.78 0.50
N ILE A 509 -6.74 -4.43 1.54
CA ILE A 509 -7.83 -5.40 1.40
C ILE A 509 -9.04 -4.74 0.73
N ALA A 510 -9.42 -3.54 1.17
CA ALA A 510 -10.50 -2.77 0.57
C ALA A 510 -10.23 -2.45 -0.90
N ARG A 511 -9.00 -2.01 -1.25
CA ARG A 511 -8.61 -1.74 -2.64
C ARG A 511 -8.62 -3.00 -3.50
N ILE A 512 -8.15 -4.14 -2.99
CA ILE A 512 -8.21 -5.43 -3.69
C ILE A 512 -9.66 -5.80 -3.99
N LEU A 513 -10.57 -5.67 -3.02
CA LEU A 513 -11.99 -5.92 -3.23
C LEU A 513 -12.61 -5.00 -4.30
N LEU A 514 -12.18 -3.73 -4.37
CA LEU A 514 -12.61 -2.82 -5.43
C LEU A 514 -11.97 -3.14 -6.79
N ILE A 515 -10.71 -3.61 -6.82
CA ILE A 515 -10.08 -4.11 -8.05
C ILE A 515 -10.84 -5.32 -8.59
N LEU A 516 -11.21 -6.27 -7.72
CA LEU A 516 -11.98 -7.47 -8.09
C LEU A 516 -13.39 -7.13 -8.61
N GLU A 517 -14.00 -6.06 -8.10
CA GLU A 517 -15.21 -5.48 -8.70
C GLU A 517 -14.93 -5.01 -10.13
N LEU A 518 -13.91 -4.17 -10.31
CA LEU A 518 -13.60 -3.50 -11.57
C LEU A 518 -13.30 -4.49 -12.69
N ILE A 519 -12.51 -5.53 -12.43
CA ILE A 519 -12.13 -6.56 -13.41
C ILE A 519 -13.19 -7.66 -13.58
N GLY A 520 -14.30 -7.59 -12.84
CA GLY A 520 -15.43 -8.51 -12.96
C GLY A 520 -15.21 -9.89 -12.32
N SER A 521 -14.24 -10.04 -11.42
CA SER A 521 -13.86 -11.33 -10.81
C SER A 521 -14.65 -11.73 -9.57
N LYS A 522 -15.58 -10.89 -9.08
CA LYS A 522 -16.38 -11.20 -7.87
C LYS A 522 -17.05 -12.57 -7.83
N LYS A 523 -17.52 -13.04 -9.00
CA LYS A 523 -18.25 -14.31 -9.08
C LYS A 523 -17.31 -15.51 -9.12
N SER A 524 -16.21 -15.41 -9.87
CA SER A 524 -15.21 -16.47 -9.96
C SER A 524 -14.45 -16.60 -8.65
N GLU A 525 -14.14 -15.47 -8.00
CA GLU A 525 -13.36 -15.39 -6.75
C GLU A 525 -14.23 -15.14 -5.52
N PHE A 526 -15.44 -15.72 -5.49
CA PHE A 526 -16.41 -15.48 -4.42
C PHE A 526 -15.85 -15.79 -3.03
N ASN A 527 -15.18 -16.93 -2.86
CA ASN A 527 -14.61 -17.34 -1.57
C ASN A 527 -13.52 -16.38 -1.10
N THR A 528 -12.64 -15.96 -2.01
CA THR A 528 -11.58 -14.99 -1.68
C THR A 528 -12.18 -13.64 -1.29
N CYS A 529 -13.17 -13.15 -2.04
CA CYS A 529 -13.87 -11.92 -1.71
C CYS A 529 -14.55 -12.03 -0.33
N GLN A 530 -15.19 -13.16 -0.03
CA GLN A 530 -15.87 -13.37 1.25
C GLN A 530 -14.87 -13.40 2.42
N ASN A 531 -13.74 -14.06 2.25
CA ASN A 531 -12.67 -14.09 3.25
C ASN A 531 -12.09 -12.70 3.52
N LEU A 532 -11.82 -11.92 2.47
CA LEU A 532 -11.34 -10.55 2.58
C LEU A 532 -12.37 -9.63 3.27
N LEU A 533 -13.65 -9.74 2.91
CA LEU A 533 -14.73 -9.00 3.58
C LEU A 533 -14.83 -9.36 5.07
N ASN A 534 -14.73 -10.64 5.41
CA ASN A 534 -14.77 -11.10 6.80
C ASN A 534 -13.59 -10.50 7.59
N LYS A 535 -12.38 -10.46 7.01
CA LYS A 535 -11.23 -9.79 7.63
C LYS A 535 -11.53 -8.32 7.95
N LEU A 536 -12.11 -7.56 7.02
CA LEU A 536 -12.47 -6.15 7.25
C LEU A 536 -13.49 -5.95 8.38
N THR A 537 -14.37 -6.92 8.63
CA THR A 537 -15.37 -6.84 9.70
C THR A 537 -14.84 -7.16 11.09
N LEU A 538 -13.67 -7.79 11.22
CA LEU A 538 -13.07 -8.13 12.51
C LEU A 538 -12.48 -6.92 13.23
N THR A 539 -12.13 -5.86 12.48
CA THR A 539 -11.53 -4.65 13.04
C THR A 539 -12.53 -3.90 13.93
N ARG A 540 -12.07 -3.53 15.13
CA ARG A 540 -12.83 -2.70 16.07
C ARG A 540 -12.46 -1.24 15.84
N TYR A 541 -13.40 -0.47 15.29
CA TYR A 541 -13.21 0.94 15.00
C TYR A 541 -13.71 1.80 16.16
N PHE A 542 -12.91 2.81 16.48
CA PHE A 542 -13.07 3.79 17.55
C PHE A 542 -13.25 3.13 18.92
N SER A 543 -12.63 1.98 19.16
CA SER A 543 -12.77 1.27 20.44
C SER A 543 -12.15 2.06 21.60
N SER A 544 -12.74 1.92 22.79
CA SER A 544 -12.16 2.44 24.03
C SER A 544 -11.22 1.43 24.72
N GLU A 545 -11.23 0.18 24.27
CA GLU A 545 -10.36 -0.88 24.79
C GLU A 545 -8.93 -0.67 24.27
N GLY A 546 -7.92 -0.71 25.15
CA GLY A 546 -6.52 -0.55 24.75
C GLY A 546 -6.03 0.90 24.59
N ILE A 547 -6.79 1.90 25.03
CA ILE A 547 -6.42 3.34 24.97
C ILE A 547 -5.12 3.71 25.73
N HIS A 548 -4.56 2.79 26.52
CA HIS A 548 -3.29 3.00 27.23
C HIS A 548 -2.09 3.23 26.29
N ASN A 549 -2.19 2.84 25.01
CA ASN A 549 -1.17 3.12 24.00
C ASN A 549 -1.16 4.61 23.61
N SER A 550 0.03 5.18 23.39
CA SER A 550 0.17 6.60 23.02
C SER A 550 -0.36 6.94 21.61
N PHE A 551 -0.51 5.93 20.74
CA PHE A 551 -1.00 6.07 19.37
C PHE A 551 -2.38 5.41 19.19
N ASN A 552 -3.44 6.21 19.23
CA ASN A 552 -4.81 5.79 18.98
C ASN A 552 -5.64 7.00 18.52
N TRP A 553 -6.85 6.77 17.98
CA TRP A 553 -7.75 7.84 17.53
C TRP A 553 -8.03 8.92 18.58
N LYS A 554 -8.00 8.56 19.87
CA LYS A 554 -8.35 9.45 20.97
C LYS A 554 -7.20 10.35 21.37
N ASN A 555 -5.94 9.89 21.29
CA ASN A 555 -4.79 10.58 21.85
C ASN A 555 -3.82 11.11 20.78
N ASN A 556 -3.93 10.66 19.53
CA ASN A 556 -3.00 10.99 18.46
C ASN A 556 -3.75 11.35 17.16
N GLN A 557 -3.42 12.51 16.57
CA GLN A 557 -4.03 12.98 15.32
C GLN A 557 -3.77 12.02 14.15
N ILE A 558 -2.54 11.52 14.02
CA ILE A 558 -2.18 10.55 12.97
C ILE A 558 -2.95 9.25 13.19
N GLY A 559 -3.10 8.81 14.45
CA GLY A 559 -3.93 7.66 14.80
C GLY A 559 -5.39 7.83 14.37
N LEU A 560 -5.96 9.03 14.57
CA LEU A 560 -7.30 9.36 14.09
C LEU A 560 -7.40 9.30 12.56
N THR A 561 -6.44 9.89 11.84
CA THR A 561 -6.40 9.90 10.37
C THR A 561 -6.32 8.49 9.81
N VAL A 562 -5.45 7.63 10.36
CA VAL A 562 -5.32 6.22 9.95
C VAL A 562 -6.63 5.47 10.16
N GLU A 563 -7.26 5.62 11.32
CA GLU A 563 -8.48 4.91 11.66
C GLU A 563 -9.68 5.35 10.81
N LEU A 564 -9.79 6.66 10.53
CA LEU A 564 -10.77 7.20 9.59
C LEU A 564 -10.52 6.68 8.17
N ARG A 565 -9.26 6.71 7.69
CA ARG A 565 -8.91 6.20 6.35
C ARG A 565 -9.28 4.72 6.23
N MET A 566 -8.90 3.88 7.18
CA MET A 566 -9.25 2.46 7.21
C MET A 566 -10.76 2.25 7.18
N LEU A 567 -11.53 2.98 8.01
CA LEU A 567 -12.98 2.82 8.05
C LEU A 567 -13.64 3.27 6.74
N HIS A 568 -13.23 4.41 6.17
CA HIS A 568 -13.74 4.91 4.91
C HIS A 568 -13.59 3.88 3.79
N TRP A 569 -12.37 3.37 3.58
CA TRP A 569 -12.08 2.39 2.53
C TRP A 569 -12.82 1.08 2.76
N THR A 570 -12.91 0.60 4.00
CA THR A 570 -13.67 -0.59 4.37
C THR A 570 -15.16 -0.46 4.02
N LEU A 571 -15.79 0.65 4.38
CA LEU A 571 -17.19 0.92 4.07
C LEU A 571 -17.41 1.06 2.56
N LEU A 572 -16.50 1.74 1.86
CA LEU A 572 -16.54 1.91 0.41
C LEU A 572 -16.48 0.56 -0.31
N ALA A 573 -15.51 -0.30 0.01
CA ALA A 573 -15.41 -1.64 -0.57
C ALA A 573 -16.68 -2.46 -0.29
N SER A 574 -17.12 -2.46 0.96
CA SER A 574 -18.30 -3.23 1.40
C SER A 574 -19.61 -2.75 0.77
N SER A 575 -19.66 -1.50 0.30
CA SER A 575 -20.81 -0.98 -0.44
C SER A 575 -21.10 -1.78 -1.73
N GLN A 576 -20.08 -2.40 -2.33
CA GLN A 576 -20.17 -3.11 -3.61
C GLN A 576 -20.59 -4.59 -3.51
N TYR A 577 -20.55 -5.16 -2.30
CA TYR A 577 -20.85 -6.58 -2.07
C TYR A 577 -22.23 -6.76 -1.46
N LYS A 578 -23.05 -7.64 -2.04
CA LYS A 578 -24.43 -7.89 -1.56
C LYS A 578 -24.47 -8.74 -0.29
N PHE A 579 -23.47 -9.59 -0.08
CA PHE A 579 -23.39 -10.52 1.03
C PHE A 579 -22.06 -10.32 1.76
N ILE A 580 -22.14 -10.37 3.08
CA ILE A 580 -21.02 -10.69 3.95
C ILE A 580 -21.55 -11.87 4.76
N ILE A 581 -21.13 -13.07 4.45
CA ILE A 581 -21.50 -14.27 5.20
C ILE A 581 -20.42 -14.42 6.28
N LEU A 582 -20.79 -14.08 7.51
CA LEU A 582 -19.98 -14.37 8.69
C LEU A 582 -20.10 -15.85 9.04
#